data_AF-A0A1M5YHA0-F1
#
_entry.id   AF-A0A1M5YHA0-F1
#
_cell.length_a   1.000
_cell.length_b   1.000
_cell.length_c   1.000
_cell.angle_alpha   90.00
_cell.angle_beta   90.00
_cell.angle_gamma   90.00
#
_symmetry.space_group_name_H-M   'P 1'
#
loop_
_entity.id
_entity.type
_entity.pdbx_description
1 polymer ?
#
loop_
_entity_poly.entity_id
_entity_poly.type
_entity_poly.pdbx_seq_one_letter_code
_entity_poly.pdbx_strand_id
1 'polypeptide(L)'
;MRIRTLYRQLFTASVMMGIVVIALFAIALMFQQSQPLRAADYFDNYAGEQTFCRTINYYRDDEAKLQKLMDYADDNAMYYLMWRFGKERGGEMVRTCEKARHQYILERCEAAPELAVEQVVLEFNRSRVKDKGLI
;
A
#
# COMPACT_ATOMS: atom_id res chain seq x y z
N MET A 1 7.22 -45.87 -43.15
CA MET A 1 6.48 -45.52 -41.90
C MET A 1 7.08 -44.36 -41.10
N ARG A 2 8.42 -44.10 -41.13
CA ARG A 2 9.09 -43.05 -40.32
C ARG A 2 8.74 -41.59 -40.64
N ILE A 3 8.42 -41.26 -41.89
CA ILE A 3 8.17 -39.87 -42.33
C ILE A 3 6.85 -39.32 -41.75
N ARG A 4 5.78 -40.13 -41.71
CA ARG A 4 4.47 -39.72 -41.14
C ARG A 4 4.56 -39.43 -39.64
N THR A 5 5.43 -40.12 -38.91
CA THR A 5 5.64 -39.90 -37.47
C THR A 5 6.39 -38.61 -37.19
N LEU A 6 7.40 -38.28 -38.02
CA LEU A 6 8.12 -37.00 -37.95
C LEU A 6 7.20 -35.80 -38.23
N TYR A 7 6.35 -35.89 -39.26
CA TYR A 7 5.38 -34.82 -39.55
C TYR A 7 4.37 -34.61 -38.41
N ARG A 8 3.90 -35.69 -37.77
CA ARG A 8 3.03 -35.58 -36.60
C ARG A 8 3.75 -34.92 -35.42
N GLN A 9 5.00 -35.30 -35.15
CA GLN A 9 5.79 -34.72 -34.06
C GLN A 9 6.09 -33.23 -34.29
N LEU A 10 6.46 -32.84 -35.50
CA LEU A 10 6.68 -31.43 -35.87
C LEU A 10 5.39 -30.62 -35.77
N PHE A 11 4.27 -31.16 -36.24
CA PHE A 11 2.97 -30.50 -36.12
C PHE A 11 2.55 -30.30 -34.66
N THR A 12 2.68 -31.34 -33.82
CA THR A 12 2.38 -31.22 -32.39
C THR A 12 3.31 -30.23 -31.67
N ALA A 13 4.59 -30.18 -32.03
CA ALA A 13 5.55 -29.25 -31.45
C ALA A 13 5.22 -27.80 -31.84
N SER A 14 4.87 -27.55 -33.11
CA SER A 14 4.46 -26.22 -33.59
C SER A 14 3.17 -25.76 -32.93
N VAL A 15 2.19 -26.65 -32.75
CA VAL A 15 0.93 -26.33 -32.05
C VAL A 15 1.18 -26.02 -30.57
N MET A 16 2.00 -26.83 -29.88
CA MET A 16 2.38 -26.57 -28.48
C MET A 16 3.12 -25.24 -28.33
N MET A 17 4.06 -24.93 -29.23
CA MET A 17 4.79 -23.66 -29.22
C MET A 17 3.85 -22.47 -29.47
N GLY A 18 2.88 -22.61 -30.39
CA GLY A 18 1.85 -21.60 -30.63
C GLY A 18 0.99 -21.33 -29.39
N ILE A 19 0.55 -22.37 -28.68
CA ILE A 19 -0.23 -22.25 -27.44
C ILE A 19 0.58 -21.54 -26.35
N VAL A 20 1.85 -21.92 -26.17
CA VAL A 20 2.73 -21.29 -25.18
C VAL A 20 2.95 -19.80 -25.49
N VAL A 21 3.18 -19.45 -26.75
CA VAL A 21 3.35 -18.05 -27.17
C VAL A 21 2.08 -17.24 -26.91
N ILE A 22 0.89 -17.78 -27.23
CA ILE A 22 -0.38 -17.10 -26.97
C ILE A 22 -0.61 -16.91 -25.46
N ALA A 23 -0.31 -17.93 -24.65
CA ALA A 23 -0.45 -17.85 -23.19
C ALA A 23 0.50 -16.81 -22.58
N LEU A 24 1.77 -16.82 -22.98
CA LEU A 24 2.77 -15.84 -22.52
C LEU A 24 2.42 -14.42 -22.98
N PHE A 25 1.89 -14.26 -24.19
CA PHE A 25 1.45 -12.97 -24.70
C PHE A 25 0.24 -12.43 -23.93
N ALA A 26 -0.75 -13.27 -23.62
CA ALA A 26 -1.88 -12.89 -22.79
C ALA A 26 -1.45 -12.49 -21.36
N ILE A 27 -0.52 -13.24 -20.76
CA ILE A 27 0.05 -12.92 -19.45
C ILE A 27 0.81 -11.59 -19.51
N ALA A 28 1.63 -11.37 -20.53
CA ALA A 28 2.36 -10.12 -20.73
C ALA A 28 1.41 -8.91 -20.86
N LEU A 29 0.29 -9.06 -21.58
CA LEU A 29 -0.72 -8.01 -21.70
C LEU A 29 -1.42 -7.72 -20.36
N MET A 30 -1.67 -8.74 -19.53
CA MET A 30 -2.22 -8.54 -18.18
C MET A 30 -1.25 -7.77 -17.29
N PHE A 31 0.05 -8.08 -17.33
CA PHE A 31 1.07 -7.33 -16.59
C PHE A 31 1.29 -5.91 -17.13
N GLN A 32 1.10 -5.70 -18.44
CA GLN A 32 1.20 -4.37 -19.05
C GLN A 32 0.02 -3.47 -18.68
N GLN A 33 -1.17 -4.04 -18.42
CA GLN A 33 -2.35 -3.29 -17.99
C GLN A 33 -2.37 -3.00 -16.47
N SER A 34 -1.67 -3.79 -15.65
CA SER A 34 -1.49 -3.45 -14.24
C SER A 34 -0.49 -2.30 -14.11
N GLN A 35 -0.97 -1.05 -14.28
CA GLN A 35 -0.17 0.10 -13.89
C GLN A 35 0.18 -0.02 -12.39
N PRO A 36 1.45 0.16 -12.00
CA PRO A 36 1.77 0.25 -10.58
C PRO A 36 0.94 1.39 -9.99
N LEU A 37 0.31 1.14 -8.84
CA LEU A 37 -0.48 2.16 -8.13
C LEU A 37 0.35 3.44 -8.00
N ARG A 38 -0.27 4.61 -8.21
CA ARG A 38 0.46 5.87 -8.08
C ARG A 38 0.88 6.04 -6.61
N ALA A 39 1.89 6.87 -6.37
CA ALA A 39 2.35 7.15 -5.02
C ALA A 39 1.21 7.62 -4.09
N ALA A 40 0.31 8.46 -4.60
CA ALA A 40 -0.92 8.85 -3.93
C ALA A 40 -1.83 7.66 -3.58
N ASP A 41 -2.00 6.70 -4.48
CA ASP A 41 -2.85 5.53 -4.25
C ASP A 41 -2.23 4.63 -3.16
N TYR A 42 -0.90 4.50 -3.09
CA TYR A 42 -0.24 3.79 -1.99
C TYR A 42 -0.32 4.53 -0.65
N PHE A 43 -0.34 5.85 -0.67
CA PHE A 43 -0.49 6.68 0.52
C PHE A 43 -1.92 6.59 1.06
N ASP A 44 -2.91 6.68 0.18
CA ASP A 44 -4.33 6.70 0.53
C ASP A 44 -4.88 5.33 0.93
N ASN A 45 -4.34 4.24 0.36
CA ASN A 45 -4.78 2.87 0.63
C ASN A 45 -3.96 2.16 1.71
N TYR A 46 -3.17 2.88 2.50
CA TYR A 46 -2.46 2.26 3.62
C TYR A 46 -3.44 1.80 4.68
N ALA A 47 -3.51 0.48 4.88
CA ALA A 47 -4.14 -0.14 6.03
C ALA A 47 -3.04 -0.45 7.04
N GLY A 48 -3.02 0.28 8.16
CA GLY A 48 -2.04 0.14 9.24
C GLY A 48 -1.93 -1.29 9.74
N GLU A 49 -0.80 -1.63 10.38
CA GLU A 49 -0.55 -3.03 10.70
C GLU A 49 -1.53 -3.56 11.74
N GLN A 50 -1.85 -2.86 12.85
CA GLN A 50 -2.71 -3.46 13.90
C GLN A 50 -3.49 -2.50 14.81
N THR A 51 -3.28 -1.17 14.79
CA THR A 51 -3.94 -0.27 15.75
C THR A 51 -5.21 0.34 15.14
N PHE A 52 -6.38 -0.11 15.57
CA PHE A 52 -7.66 0.43 15.11
C PHE A 52 -8.16 1.57 15.99
N CYS A 53 -8.91 2.50 15.39
CA CYS A 53 -9.57 3.60 16.08
C CYS A 53 -10.51 3.16 17.21
N ARG A 54 -11.16 1.99 17.10
CA ARG A 54 -11.91 1.38 18.22
C ARG A 54 -11.07 1.18 19.49
N THR A 55 -9.77 0.89 19.36
CA THR A 55 -8.85 0.72 20.50
C THR A 55 -8.54 2.06 21.14
N ILE A 56 -8.34 3.10 20.33
CA ILE A 56 -8.20 4.48 20.81
C ILE A 56 -9.45 4.92 21.59
N ASN A 57 -10.64 4.66 21.04
CA ASN A 57 -11.91 5.00 21.69
C ASN A 57 -12.11 4.24 23.01
N TYR A 58 -11.69 2.97 23.08
CA TYR A 58 -11.78 2.16 24.31
C TYR A 58 -10.91 2.73 25.45
N TYR A 59 -9.72 3.24 25.14
CA TYR A 59 -8.80 3.81 26.13
C TYR A 59 -8.93 5.34 26.27
N ARG A 60 -10.04 5.94 25.85
CA ARG A 60 -10.23 7.40 25.86
C ARG A 60 -10.04 8.04 27.24
N ASP A 61 -10.39 7.32 28.31
CA ASP A 61 -10.26 7.81 29.69
C ASP A 61 -8.90 7.47 30.34
N ASP A 62 -8.01 6.76 29.64
CA ASP A 62 -6.65 6.42 30.09
C ASP A 62 -5.62 7.19 29.26
N GLU A 63 -5.37 8.45 29.63
CA GLU A 63 -4.52 9.39 28.89
C GLU A 63 -3.10 8.84 28.64
N ALA A 64 -2.52 8.12 29.61
CA ALA A 64 -1.18 7.57 29.49
C ALA A 64 -1.10 6.44 28.44
N LYS A 65 -2.11 5.56 28.38
CA LYS A 65 -2.19 4.53 27.33
C LYS A 65 -2.54 5.13 25.99
N LEU A 66 -3.48 6.07 25.96
CA LEU A 66 -3.91 6.78 24.77
C LEU A 66 -2.73 7.45 24.08
N GLN A 67 -1.92 8.19 24.84
CA GLN A 67 -0.71 8.85 24.35
C GLN A 67 0.23 7.86 23.66
N LYS A 68 0.54 6.74 24.34
CA LYS A 68 1.44 5.72 23.81
C LYS A 68 0.91 5.10 22.52
N LEU A 69 -0.39 4.81 22.45
CA LEU A 69 -1.00 4.24 21.26
C LEU A 69 -0.93 5.20 20.06
N MET A 70 -1.13 6.51 20.29
CA MET A 70 -0.99 7.53 19.25
C MET A 70 0.46 7.69 18.80
N ASP A 71 1.41 7.70 19.73
CA ASP A 71 2.84 7.80 19.42
C ASP A 71 3.31 6.60 18.58
N TYR A 72 2.91 5.38 18.96
CA TYR A 72 3.23 4.20 18.16
C TYR A 72 2.60 4.23 16.77
N ALA A 73 1.38 4.75 16.65
CA ALA A 73 0.73 4.88 15.35
C ALA A 73 1.45 5.90 14.44
N ASP A 74 1.96 6.99 15.02
CA ASP A 74 2.76 7.98 14.29
C ASP A 74 4.07 7.36 13.79
N ASP A 75 4.81 6.68 14.66
CA ASP A 75 6.06 5.99 14.31
C ASP A 75 5.83 4.91 13.22
N ASN A 76 4.77 4.12 13.34
CA ASN A 76 4.40 3.11 12.35
C ASN A 76 4.07 3.73 10.99
N ALA A 77 3.33 4.85 10.98
CA ALA A 77 3.03 5.57 9.75
C ALA A 77 4.32 6.09 9.07
N MET A 78 5.25 6.66 9.84
CA MET A 78 6.53 7.13 9.31
C MET A 78 7.41 5.98 8.80
N TYR A 79 7.43 4.85 9.52
CA TYR A 79 8.13 3.65 9.09
C TYR A 79 7.55 3.10 7.77
N TYR A 80 6.23 3.09 7.62
CA TYR A 80 5.59 2.71 6.37
C TYR A 80 6.06 3.58 5.20
N LEU A 81 6.12 4.91 5.37
CA LEU A 81 6.58 5.81 4.31
C LEU A 81 8.02 5.51 3.89
N MET A 82 8.92 5.28 4.86
CA MET A 82 10.31 4.89 4.61
C MET A 82 10.42 3.56 3.87
N TRP A 83 9.64 2.56 4.29
CA TRP A 83 9.66 1.23 3.71
C TRP A 83 9.07 1.22 2.29
N ARG A 84 7.92 1.87 2.08
CA ARG A 84 7.18 1.86 0.82
C ARG A 84 7.84 2.72 -0.26
N PHE A 85 8.31 3.91 0.08
CA PHE A 85 8.85 4.87 -0.88
C PHE A 85 10.38 4.92 -0.91
N GLY A 86 11.03 4.12 -0.07
CA GLY A 86 12.50 4.03 0.01
C GLY A 86 13.13 5.20 0.76
N LYS A 87 14.46 5.11 0.94
CA LYS A 87 15.23 6.01 1.82
C LYS A 87 15.15 7.49 1.41
N GLU A 88 15.21 7.79 0.11
CA GLU A 88 15.22 9.17 -0.38
C GLU A 88 13.83 9.80 -0.32
N ARG A 89 12.89 9.30 -1.14
CA ARG A 89 11.52 9.82 -1.22
C ARG A 89 10.75 9.62 0.08
N GLY A 90 10.81 8.44 0.68
CA GLY A 90 10.19 8.18 1.98
C GLY A 90 10.79 9.04 3.09
N GLY A 91 12.11 9.26 3.08
CA GLY A 91 12.76 10.16 4.02
C GLY A 91 12.32 11.62 3.86
N GLU A 92 12.06 12.07 2.64
CA GLU A 92 11.51 13.40 2.39
C GLU A 92 10.05 13.52 2.83
N MET A 93 9.24 12.48 2.61
CA MET A 93 7.87 12.42 3.12
C MET A 93 7.82 12.50 4.65
N VAL A 94 8.64 11.71 5.35
CA VAL A 94 8.73 11.74 6.82
C VAL A 94 9.15 13.13 7.32
N ARG A 95 10.11 13.79 6.66
CA ARG A 95 10.49 15.18 7.01
C ARG A 95 9.40 16.20 6.73
N THR A 96 8.47 15.91 5.83
CA THR A 96 7.34 16.78 5.48
C THR A 96 6.15 16.58 6.43
N CYS A 97 6.01 15.37 6.98
CA CYS A 97 4.99 15.05 7.96
C CYS A 97 5.23 15.79 9.30
N GLU A 98 4.12 16.15 9.94
CA GLU A 98 4.08 16.63 11.31
C GLU A 98 3.38 15.59 12.19
N LYS A 99 3.74 15.59 13.48
CA LYS A 99 3.03 14.78 14.47
C LYS A 99 1.55 15.13 14.46
N ALA A 100 0.71 14.13 14.27
CA ALA A 100 -0.73 14.35 14.21
C ALA A 100 -1.27 14.87 15.56
N ARG A 101 -2.16 15.86 15.52
CA ARG A 101 -2.76 16.44 16.73
C ARG A 101 -3.65 15.38 17.39
N HIS A 102 -3.49 15.15 18.69
CA HIS A 102 -4.29 14.15 19.41
C HIS A 102 -5.79 14.38 19.25
N GLN A 103 -6.23 15.65 19.32
CA GLN A 103 -7.63 16.00 19.12
C GLN A 103 -8.14 15.56 17.73
N TYR A 104 -7.36 15.77 16.67
CA TYR A 104 -7.73 15.32 15.33
C TYR A 104 -7.85 13.79 15.26
N ILE A 105 -6.90 13.06 15.86
CA ILE A 105 -6.96 11.60 15.92
C ILE A 105 -8.21 11.13 16.65
N LEU A 106 -8.53 11.74 17.79
CA LEU A 106 -9.71 11.39 18.59
C LEU A 106 -11.02 11.65 17.87
N GLU A 107 -11.18 12.82 17.27
CA GLU A 107 -12.37 13.20 16.50
C GLU A 107 -12.56 12.25 15.30
N ARG A 108 -11.48 11.95 14.58
CA ARG A 108 -11.54 11.06 13.42
C ARG A 108 -11.82 9.61 13.81
N CYS A 109 -11.21 9.13 14.90
CA CYS A 109 -11.42 7.78 15.39
C CYS A 109 -12.81 7.56 16.00
N GLU A 110 -13.44 8.60 16.54
CA GLU A 110 -14.84 8.54 16.95
C GLU A 110 -15.78 8.44 15.75
N ALA A 111 -15.50 9.20 14.68
CA ALA A 111 -16.28 9.18 13.46
C ALA A 111 -16.14 7.89 12.65
N ALA A 112 -14.97 7.25 12.68
CA ALA A 112 -14.68 6.04 11.89
C ALA A 112 -13.86 5.01 12.71
N PRO A 113 -14.49 4.24 13.61
CA PRO A 113 -13.82 3.30 14.52
C PRO A 113 -13.10 2.13 13.82
N GLU A 114 -13.47 1.84 12.58
CA GLU A 114 -12.92 0.79 11.73
C GLU A 114 -11.58 1.15 11.09
N LEU A 115 -11.22 2.44 11.04
CA LEU A 115 -9.96 2.87 10.45
C LEU A 115 -8.77 2.49 11.32
N ALA A 116 -7.63 2.27 10.66
CA ALA A 116 -6.34 2.19 11.33
C ALA A 116 -5.91 3.60 11.78
N VAL A 117 -5.34 3.73 12.96
CA VAL A 117 -4.89 5.03 13.50
C VAL A 117 -3.75 5.58 12.65
N GLU A 118 -2.89 4.71 12.14
CA GLU A 118 -1.80 5.09 11.26
C GLU A 118 -2.33 5.71 9.95
N GLN A 119 -3.47 5.23 9.43
CA GLN A 119 -4.14 5.83 8.28
C GLN A 119 -4.66 7.23 8.60
N VAL A 120 -5.18 7.45 9.81
CA VAL A 120 -5.59 8.78 10.28
C VAL A 120 -4.38 9.72 10.37
N VAL A 121 -3.23 9.25 10.83
CA VAL A 121 -1.97 10.03 10.83
C VAL A 121 -1.54 10.42 9.42
N LEU A 122 -1.63 9.50 8.46
CA LEU A 122 -1.33 9.80 7.06
C LEU A 122 -2.35 10.78 6.47
N GLU A 123 -3.64 10.62 6.76
CA GLU A 123 -4.72 11.52 6.33
C GLU A 123 -4.44 12.97 6.79
N PHE A 124 -4.03 13.14 8.06
CA PHE A 124 -3.63 14.43 8.61
C PHE A 124 -2.48 15.10 7.83
N ASN A 125 -1.54 14.30 7.34
CA ASN A 125 -0.33 14.77 6.67
C ASN A 125 -0.46 14.86 5.15
N ARG A 126 -1.55 14.35 4.57
CA ARG A 126 -1.74 14.20 3.14
C ARG A 126 -1.56 15.51 2.37
N SER A 127 -2.13 16.60 2.85
CA SER A 127 -2.04 17.91 2.19
C SER A 127 -0.59 18.38 2.07
N ARG A 128 0.19 18.31 3.15
CA ARG A 128 1.60 18.73 3.18
C ARG A 128 2.45 17.91 2.21
N VAL A 129 2.27 16.59 2.22
CA VAL A 129 3.01 15.67 1.34
C VAL A 129 2.67 15.94 -0.12
N LYS A 130 1.39 16.21 -0.42
CA LYS A 130 0.91 16.57 -1.76
C LYS A 130 1.44 17.94 -2.23
N ASP A 131 1.41 18.96 -1.37
CA ASP A 131 1.88 20.31 -1.69
C ASP A 131 3.40 20.33 -2.00
N LYS A 132 4.14 19.38 -1.41
CA LYS A 132 5.54 19.12 -1.73
C LYS A 132 5.77 18.31 -3.02
N GLY A 133 4.72 17.82 -3.67
CA GLY A 133 4.81 17.01 -4.90
C GLY A 133 5.32 15.59 -4.65
N LEU A 134 5.25 15.10 -3.42
CA LEU A 134 5.73 13.77 -3.05
C LEU A 134 4.69 12.68 -3.30
N ILE A 135 3.42 13.04 -3.52
CA ILE A 135 2.32 12.16 -3.97
C ILE A 135 1.47 12.85 -5.02
#